data_AF-A0A7V7WHG7-F1
#
_entry.id   AF-A0A7V7WHG7-F1
#
_cell.length_a   1.000
_cell.length_b   1.000
_cell.length_c   1.000
_cell.angle_alpha   90.00
_cell.angle_beta   90.00
_cell.angle_gamma   90.00
#
_symmetry.space_group_name_H-M   'P 1'
#
loop_
_entity.id
_entity.type
_entity.pdbx_description
1 polymer ?
#
loop_
_entity_poly.entity_id
_entity_poly.type
_entity_poly.pdbx_seq_one_letter_code
_entity_poly.pdbx_strand_id
1 'polypeptide(L)'
;MLLEILRLLRERRADERRHFSRAWKEEIAGLDTFEGILAERLAGLAAEDRSILAALAAAHEPAGAEALAAICPEIPGIAARLESLCKREFIKFEAGEGKYRLAIPALEPALLEGVSPAELRACHARWLRALPPDPACAPQRLRHALALEDAGEIARLALPATETLARAGRAEDALVLAEQARAYLRDPAELSRLLRAKTNWLTALDRYAEAMASAEEVFRLAAPDEPADLKAVKYGIVSGIACLNLGRREEAARRFAQALEAAGDSA
;
A
#
# COMPACT_ATOMS: atom_id res chain seq x y z
N MET A 1 16.98 4.85 14.34
CA MET A 1 17.02 6.30 14.63
C MET A 1 18.42 6.93 14.57
N LEU A 2 19.29 6.86 15.58
CA LEU A 2 20.63 7.52 15.54
C LEU A 2 21.56 6.96 14.44
N LEU A 3 21.44 5.66 14.15
CA LEU A 3 22.13 5.00 13.03
C LEU A 3 21.54 5.36 11.66
N GLU A 4 20.24 5.62 11.56
CA GLU A 4 19.61 6.12 10.32
C GLU A 4 20.01 7.57 10.04
N ILE A 5 20.11 8.39 11.09
CA ILE A 5 20.63 9.76 11.01
C ILE A 5 22.08 9.75 10.53
N LEU A 6 22.93 8.91 11.13
CA LEU A 6 24.32 8.77 10.69
C LEU A 6 24.45 8.20 9.27
N ARG A 7 23.54 7.31 8.86
CA ARG A 7 23.52 6.74 7.51
C ARG A 7 23.07 7.76 6.47
N LEU A 8 22.00 8.49 6.73
CA LEU A 8 21.46 9.53 5.86
C LEU A 8 22.42 10.72 5.74
N LEU A 9 23.12 11.09 6.82
CA LEU A 9 24.20 12.08 6.81
C LEU A 9 25.48 11.58 6.11
N ARG A 10 25.81 10.28 6.19
CA ARG A 10 26.96 9.68 5.49
C ARG A 10 26.71 9.52 3.99
N GLU A 11 25.52 9.05 3.61
CA GLU A 11 25.08 8.97 2.20
C GLU A 11 25.08 10.38 1.59
N ARG A 12 24.58 11.40 2.31
CA ARG A 12 24.68 12.82 1.88
C ARG A 12 26.10 13.34 1.72
N ARG A 13 27.02 12.97 2.64
CA ARG A 13 28.43 13.41 2.56
C ARG A 13 29.18 12.74 1.41
N ALA A 14 28.74 11.57 0.97
CA ALA A 14 29.31 10.85 -0.15
C ALA A 14 28.85 11.44 -1.50
N ASP A 15 27.58 11.86 -1.60
CA ASP A 15 27.00 12.31 -2.88
C ASP A 15 27.15 13.82 -3.16
N GLU A 16 27.19 14.67 -2.13
CA GLU A 16 27.32 16.11 -2.34
C GLU A 16 28.45 16.68 -1.48
N ARG A 17 29.48 17.23 -2.15
CA ARG A 17 30.50 18.10 -1.52
C ARG A 17 29.91 19.43 -1.02
N ARG A 18 28.67 19.44 -0.52
CA ARG A 18 27.98 20.62 -0.01
C ARG A 18 28.09 20.65 1.51
N HIS A 19 28.72 21.71 2.01
CA HIS A 19 28.70 22.02 3.43
C HIS A 19 27.28 22.43 3.83
N PHE A 20 26.74 21.83 4.90
CA PHE A 20 25.56 22.37 5.58
C PHE A 20 25.79 23.86 5.86
N SER A 21 24.84 24.71 5.46
CA SER A 21 24.96 26.16 5.63
C SER A 21 25.10 26.50 7.12
N ARG A 22 25.81 27.59 7.42
CA ARG A 22 25.97 28.06 8.80
C ARG A 22 24.63 28.38 9.45
N ALA A 23 23.70 28.96 8.67
CA ALA A 23 22.32 29.22 9.09
C ALA A 23 21.60 27.95 9.53
N TRP A 24 21.72 26.86 8.76
CA TRP A 24 21.10 25.58 9.12
C TRP A 24 21.66 25.00 10.42
N LYS A 25 22.97 25.15 10.66
CA LYS A 25 23.62 24.68 11.90
C LYS A 25 23.20 25.49 13.13
N GLU A 26 22.96 26.79 12.97
CA GLU A 26 22.49 27.68 14.04
C GLU A 26 21.00 27.40 14.36
N GLU A 27 20.19 27.10 13.34
CA GLU A 27 18.76 26.78 13.46
C GLU A 27 18.50 25.45 14.20
N ILE A 28 19.37 24.44 14.02
CA ILE A 28 19.26 23.14 14.71
C ILE A 28 19.94 23.11 16.09
N ALA A 29 20.68 24.14 16.48
CA ALA A 29 21.52 24.12 17.69
C ALA A 29 20.71 24.04 19.00
N GLY A 30 19.40 24.36 18.95
CA GLY A 30 18.47 24.25 20.09
C GLY A 30 17.40 23.18 19.93
N LEU A 31 17.52 22.30 18.93
CA LEU A 31 16.54 21.24 18.66
C LEU A 31 17.16 19.89 18.98
N ASP A 32 16.80 19.36 20.14
CA ASP A 32 17.42 18.15 20.72
C ASP A 32 16.92 16.85 20.04
N THR A 33 15.86 16.96 19.22
CA THR A 33 15.20 15.82 18.56
C THR A 33 14.98 16.08 17.07
N PHE A 34 15.00 15.02 16.28
CA PHE A 34 14.76 15.10 14.84
C PHE A 34 13.31 15.53 14.53
N GLU A 35 12.38 15.08 15.36
CA GLU A 35 10.98 15.46 15.38
C GLU A 35 10.83 16.98 15.60
N GLY A 36 11.58 17.55 16.54
CA GLY A 36 11.63 19.01 16.77
C GLY A 36 12.15 19.77 15.55
N ILE A 37 13.19 19.27 14.88
CA ILE A 37 13.70 19.84 13.62
C ILE A 37 12.64 19.81 12.52
N LEU A 38 11.92 18.70 12.37
CA LEU A 38 10.85 18.60 11.38
C LEU A 38 9.69 19.53 11.70
N ALA A 39 9.25 19.57 12.96
CA ALA A 39 8.14 20.42 13.40
C ALA A 39 8.44 21.90 13.13
N GLU A 40 9.63 22.40 13.47
CA GLU A 40 10.02 23.78 13.21
C GLU A 40 10.08 24.09 11.70
N ARG A 41 10.66 23.17 10.92
CA ARG A 41 10.70 23.30 9.45
C ARG A 41 9.30 23.33 8.82
N LEU A 42 8.36 22.57 9.35
CA LEU A 42 6.95 22.56 8.91
C LEU A 42 6.19 23.80 9.39
N ALA A 43 6.50 24.33 10.57
CA ALA A 43 5.89 25.55 11.11
C ALA A 43 6.21 26.77 10.23
N GLY A 44 7.43 26.87 9.71
CA GLY A 44 7.87 27.92 8.80
C GLY A 44 7.31 27.83 7.36
N LEU A 45 6.46 26.85 7.05
CA LEU A 45 5.82 26.73 5.73
C LEU A 45 4.60 27.65 5.59
N ALA A 46 4.31 28.03 4.35
CA ALA A 46 3.01 28.60 4.00
C ALA A 46 1.92 27.54 4.21
N ALA A 47 0.69 27.97 4.50
CA ALA A 47 -0.42 27.04 4.72
C ALA A 47 -0.67 26.14 3.51
N GLU A 48 -0.54 26.70 2.29
CA GLU A 48 -0.74 25.93 1.07
C GLU A 48 0.35 24.87 0.87
N ASP A 49 1.61 25.19 1.20
CA ASP A 49 2.71 24.24 1.11
C ASP A 49 2.47 23.07 2.08
N ARG A 50 2.01 23.34 3.31
CA ARG A 50 1.60 22.29 4.25
C ARG A 50 0.44 21.45 3.73
N SER A 51 -0.56 22.05 3.09
CA SER A 51 -1.67 21.32 2.49
C SER A 51 -1.23 20.36 1.38
N ILE A 52 -0.31 20.79 0.51
CA ILE A 52 0.29 19.92 -0.52
C ILE A 52 1.05 18.77 0.13
N LEU A 53 1.87 19.06 1.14
CA LEU A 53 2.63 18.03 1.85
C LEU A 53 1.71 17.05 2.60
N ALA A 54 0.64 17.52 3.23
CA ALA A 54 -0.36 16.67 3.88
C ALA A 54 -1.10 15.78 2.86
N ALA A 55 -1.43 16.31 1.68
CA ALA A 55 -2.00 15.50 0.60
C ALA A 55 -1.04 14.41 0.11
N LEU A 56 0.26 14.73 0.02
CA LEU A 56 1.31 13.77 -0.30
C LEU A 56 1.58 12.77 0.85
N ALA A 57 1.45 13.18 2.10
CA ALA A 57 1.57 12.29 3.26
C ALA A 57 0.39 11.30 3.32
N ALA A 58 -0.81 11.76 3.00
CA ALA A 58 -1.97 10.91 2.85
C ALA A 58 -1.86 9.97 1.64
N ALA A 59 -1.00 10.29 0.67
CA ALA A 59 -0.73 9.45 -0.50
C ALA A 59 0.36 8.41 -0.17
N HIS A 60 -0.01 7.14 -0.19
CA HIS A 60 0.94 6.05 0.00
C HIS A 60 1.79 5.73 -1.25
N GLU A 61 1.49 6.35 -2.39
CA GLU A 61 2.22 6.20 -3.65
C GLU A 61 2.58 7.59 -4.21
N PRO A 62 3.61 7.71 -5.06
CA PRO A 62 3.94 8.97 -5.71
C PRO A 62 2.74 9.56 -6.47
N ALA A 63 2.62 10.88 -6.47
CA ALA A 63 1.50 11.59 -7.05
C ALA A 63 1.92 12.55 -8.17
N GLY A 64 1.16 12.57 -9.27
CA GLY A 64 1.36 13.56 -10.33
C GLY A 64 0.87 14.96 -9.93
N ALA A 65 1.40 15.99 -10.60
CA ALA A 65 0.99 17.38 -10.35
C ALA A 65 -0.51 17.62 -10.60
N GLU A 66 -1.09 16.96 -11.62
CA GLU A 66 -2.52 17.07 -11.94
C GLU A 66 -3.41 16.52 -10.83
N ALA A 67 -3.05 15.37 -10.24
CA ALA A 67 -3.78 14.79 -9.13
C ALA A 67 -3.72 15.71 -7.89
N LEU A 68 -2.53 16.24 -7.58
CA LEU A 68 -2.36 17.20 -6.49
C LEU A 68 -3.17 18.49 -6.73
N ALA A 69 -3.27 18.95 -7.98
CA ALA A 69 -4.12 20.09 -8.34
C ALA A 69 -5.61 19.81 -8.18
N ALA A 70 -6.06 18.61 -8.51
CA ALA A 70 -7.44 18.20 -8.28
C ALA A 70 -7.78 18.07 -6.79
N ILE A 71 -6.80 17.73 -5.95
CA ILE A 71 -6.99 17.54 -4.50
C ILE A 71 -6.86 18.85 -3.74
N CYS A 72 -6.03 19.77 -4.21
CA CYS A 72 -5.85 21.08 -3.62
C CYS A 72 -6.27 22.19 -4.60
N PRO A 73 -7.54 22.22 -5.06
CA PRO A 73 -8.00 23.17 -6.07
C PRO A 73 -7.89 24.63 -5.62
N GLU A 74 -7.88 24.88 -4.31
CA GLU A 74 -7.71 26.19 -3.70
C GLU A 74 -6.30 26.76 -3.81
N ILE A 75 -5.31 25.95 -4.21
CA ILE A 75 -3.90 26.35 -4.24
C ILE A 75 -3.49 26.77 -5.65
N PRO A 76 -3.34 28.07 -5.93
CA PRO A 76 -2.85 28.52 -7.24
C PRO A 76 -1.37 28.16 -7.41
N GLY A 77 -0.98 27.88 -8.66
CA GLY A 77 0.43 27.73 -9.02
C GLY A 77 1.11 26.49 -8.42
N ILE A 78 0.40 25.37 -8.30
CA ILE A 78 0.94 24.12 -7.73
C ILE A 78 2.30 23.72 -8.31
N ALA A 79 2.51 23.87 -9.62
CA ALA A 79 3.81 23.54 -10.23
C ALA A 79 4.97 24.34 -9.61
N ALA A 80 4.82 25.65 -9.42
CA ALA A 80 5.84 26.50 -8.81
C ALA A 80 6.08 26.15 -7.33
N ARG A 81 5.02 25.78 -6.62
CA ARG A 81 5.11 25.33 -5.22
C ARG A 81 5.81 23.98 -5.10
N LEU A 82 5.49 23.03 -5.97
CA LEU A 82 6.18 21.74 -6.03
C LEU A 82 7.68 21.93 -6.33
N GLU A 83 8.04 22.82 -7.25
CA GLU A 83 9.45 23.15 -7.52
C GLU A 83 10.14 23.75 -6.27
N SER A 84 9.46 24.66 -5.56
CA SER A 84 9.94 25.23 -4.29
C SER A 84 10.13 24.15 -3.21
N LEU A 85 9.16 23.24 -3.05
CA LEU A 85 9.22 22.12 -2.10
C LEU A 85 10.31 21.11 -2.45
N CYS A 86 10.57 20.86 -3.73
CA CYS A 86 11.71 20.09 -4.21
C CYS A 86 13.04 20.75 -3.84
N LYS A 87 13.18 22.07 -4.12
CA LYS A 87 14.39 22.85 -3.77
C LYS A 87 14.66 22.86 -2.26
N ARG A 88 13.61 22.79 -1.45
CA ARG A 88 13.66 22.73 0.03
C ARG A 88 13.73 21.30 0.57
N GLU A 89 13.76 20.31 -0.32
CA GLU A 89 13.92 18.89 -0.01
C GLU A 89 12.82 18.30 0.89
N PHE A 90 11.60 18.85 0.83
CA PHE A 90 10.43 18.21 1.47
C PHE A 90 9.88 17.08 0.60
N ILE A 91 10.01 17.22 -0.72
CA ILE A 91 9.55 16.25 -1.70
C ILE A 91 10.65 15.94 -2.71
N LYS A 92 10.54 14.77 -3.35
CA LYS A 92 11.40 14.34 -4.47
C LYS A 92 10.53 14.18 -5.71
N PHE A 93 11.07 14.60 -6.85
CA PHE A 93 10.47 14.37 -8.16
C PHE A 93 11.09 13.13 -8.82
N GLU A 94 10.24 12.17 -9.17
CA GLU A 94 10.63 10.93 -9.83
C GLU A 94 10.42 11.10 -11.34
N ALA A 95 11.49 11.52 -12.04
CA ALA A 95 11.43 11.92 -13.45
C ALA A 95 10.91 10.82 -14.39
N GLY A 96 11.13 9.55 -14.06
CA GLY A 96 10.62 8.41 -14.84
C GLY A 96 9.09 8.28 -14.82
N GLU A 97 8.44 8.77 -13.77
CA GLU A 97 6.99 8.68 -13.60
C GLU A 97 6.28 10.03 -13.70
N GLY A 98 7.03 11.14 -13.64
CA GLY A 98 6.46 12.49 -13.59
C GLY A 98 5.71 12.76 -12.27
N LYS A 99 6.14 12.12 -11.18
CA LYS A 99 5.44 12.13 -9.88
C LYS A 99 6.29 12.67 -8.75
N TYR A 100 5.61 13.05 -7.67
CA TYR A 100 6.18 13.61 -6.46
C TYR A 100 5.90 12.70 -5.28
N ARG A 101 6.86 12.59 -4.36
CA ARG A 101 6.71 11.90 -3.08
C ARG A 101 7.43 12.65 -1.97
N LEU A 102 7.08 12.36 -0.72
CA LEU A 102 7.84 12.88 0.42
C LEU A 102 9.31 12.42 0.34
N ALA A 103 10.22 13.37 0.58
CA ALA A 103 11.66 13.12 0.47
C ALA A 103 12.19 12.23 1.59
N ILE A 104 11.55 12.30 2.77
CA ILE A 104 11.93 11.64 4.01
C ILE A 104 10.66 10.98 4.60
N PRO A 105 10.67 9.65 4.86
CA PRO A 105 9.50 8.95 5.40
C PRO A 105 8.94 9.52 6.70
N ALA A 106 9.81 10.03 7.57
CA ALA A 106 9.41 10.62 8.85
C ALA A 106 8.61 11.93 8.72
N LEU A 107 8.54 12.54 7.53
CA LEU A 107 7.64 13.66 7.28
C LEU A 107 6.18 13.24 7.34
N GLU A 108 5.84 12.01 6.95
CA GLU A 108 4.46 11.53 6.92
C GLU A 108 3.77 11.62 8.29
N PRO A 109 4.27 10.96 9.36
CA PRO A 109 3.62 11.06 10.67
C PRO A 109 3.62 12.50 11.21
N ALA A 110 4.69 13.27 11.01
CA ALA A 110 4.77 14.66 11.46
C ALA A 110 3.76 15.59 10.77
N LEU A 111 3.49 15.35 9.48
CA LEU A 111 2.49 16.09 8.71
C LEU A 111 1.07 15.70 9.12
N LEU A 112 0.82 14.42 9.41
CA LEU A 112 -0.50 13.92 9.74
C LEU A 112 -0.91 14.20 11.21
N GLU A 113 0.06 14.34 12.12
CA GLU A 113 -0.20 14.68 13.54
C GLU A 113 -0.94 16.03 13.69
N GLY A 114 -0.65 16.99 12.82
CA GLY A 114 -1.27 18.32 12.82
C GLY A 114 -2.59 18.42 12.04
N VAL A 115 -3.05 17.36 11.39
CA VAL A 115 -4.25 17.37 10.54
C VAL A 115 -5.41 16.75 11.31
N SER A 116 -6.53 17.46 11.42
CA SER A 116 -7.69 16.92 12.12
C SER A 116 -8.25 15.69 11.38
N PRO A 117 -8.88 14.73 12.10
CA PRO A 117 -9.49 13.57 11.46
C PRO A 117 -10.51 13.93 10.36
N ALA A 118 -11.23 15.05 10.52
CA ALA A 118 -12.19 15.53 9.52
C ALA A 118 -11.49 16.02 8.23
N GLU A 119 -10.40 16.77 8.37
CA GLU A 119 -9.60 17.25 7.22
C GLU A 119 -8.93 16.08 6.49
N LEU A 120 -8.40 15.11 7.24
CA LEU A 120 -7.78 13.91 6.67
C LEU A 120 -8.80 13.06 5.90
N ARG A 121 -10.00 12.84 6.46
CA ARG A 121 -11.10 12.19 5.73
C ARG A 121 -11.49 12.98 4.47
N ALA A 122 -11.59 14.30 4.55
CA ALA A 122 -11.86 15.13 3.38
C ALA A 122 -10.73 15.04 2.31
N CYS A 123 -9.48 14.89 2.73
CA CYS A 123 -8.34 14.63 1.85
C CYS A 123 -8.47 13.28 1.14
N HIS A 124 -8.73 12.19 1.86
CA HIS A 124 -8.95 10.87 1.26
C HIS A 124 -10.13 10.84 0.28
N ALA A 125 -11.23 11.52 0.60
CA ALA A 125 -12.37 11.65 -0.31
C ALA A 125 -12.02 12.42 -1.59
N ARG A 126 -11.17 13.45 -1.49
CA ARG A 126 -10.64 14.17 -2.67
C ARG A 126 -9.73 13.27 -3.50
N TRP A 127 -8.84 12.51 -2.88
CA TRP A 127 -8.00 11.51 -3.55
C TRP A 127 -8.82 10.50 -4.35
N LEU A 128 -9.87 9.89 -3.77
CA LEU A 128 -10.72 8.93 -4.47
C LEU A 128 -11.39 9.51 -5.72
N ARG A 129 -11.78 10.80 -5.68
CA ARG A 129 -12.38 11.49 -6.83
C ARG A 129 -11.36 11.89 -7.88
N ALA A 130 -10.15 12.27 -7.46
CA ALA A 130 -9.09 12.74 -8.33
C ALA A 130 -8.35 11.61 -9.07
N LEU A 131 -8.24 10.43 -8.45
CA LEU A 131 -7.54 9.30 -9.05
C LEU A 131 -8.38 8.67 -10.16
N PRO A 132 -7.80 8.44 -11.36
CA PRO A 132 -8.52 7.78 -12.44
C PRO A 132 -8.90 6.34 -12.06
N PRO A 133 -9.94 5.76 -12.67
CA PRO A 133 -10.31 4.35 -12.49
C PRO A 133 -9.36 3.41 -13.27
N ASP A 134 -8.05 3.69 -13.22
CA ASP A 134 -6.98 2.91 -13.86
C ASP A 134 -6.52 1.79 -12.91
N PRO A 135 -6.31 0.54 -13.39
CA PRO A 135 -5.68 -0.53 -12.62
C PRO A 135 -4.39 -0.13 -11.90
N ALA A 136 -3.56 0.75 -12.48
CA ALA A 136 -2.33 1.25 -11.87
C ALA A 136 -2.58 2.10 -10.61
N CYS A 137 -3.73 2.78 -10.54
CA CYS A 137 -4.14 3.58 -9.39
C CYS A 137 -4.96 2.78 -8.37
N ALA A 138 -5.41 1.56 -8.71
CA ALA A 138 -6.26 0.75 -7.84
C ALA A 138 -5.69 0.54 -6.43
N PRO A 139 -4.38 0.26 -6.22
CA PRO A 139 -3.80 0.16 -4.87
C PRO A 139 -3.97 1.41 -4.03
N GLN A 140 -3.66 2.58 -4.59
CA GLN A 140 -3.79 3.85 -3.89
C GLN A 140 -5.26 4.17 -3.61
N ARG A 141 -6.15 3.94 -4.57
CA ARG A 141 -7.60 4.11 -4.37
C ARG A 141 -8.13 3.22 -3.26
N LEU A 142 -7.73 1.94 -3.20
CA LEU A 142 -8.16 1.04 -2.14
C LEU A 142 -7.70 1.52 -0.76
N ARG A 143 -6.48 2.04 -0.63
CA ARG A 143 -6.00 2.62 0.64
C ARG A 143 -6.85 3.81 1.09
N HIS A 144 -7.24 4.68 0.16
CA HIS A 144 -8.14 5.79 0.49
C HIS A 144 -9.56 5.32 0.83
N ALA A 145 -10.07 4.29 0.15
CA ALA A 145 -11.36 3.69 0.49
C ALA A 145 -11.32 3.05 1.90
N LEU A 146 -10.23 2.36 2.26
CA LEU A 146 -9.98 1.82 3.59
C LEU A 146 -9.95 2.92 4.65
N ALA A 147 -9.22 4.01 4.41
CA ALA A 147 -9.16 5.14 5.34
C ALA A 147 -10.51 5.84 5.56
N LEU A 148 -11.43 5.73 4.59
CA LEU A 148 -12.79 6.24 4.70
C LEU A 148 -13.78 5.21 5.25
N GLU A 149 -13.38 3.94 5.33
CA GLU A 149 -14.23 2.80 5.64
C GLU A 149 -15.39 2.63 4.63
N ASP A 150 -15.16 3.00 3.37
CA ASP A 150 -16.15 2.88 2.30
C ASP A 150 -16.25 1.44 1.81
N ALA A 151 -17.13 0.65 2.44
CA ALA A 151 -17.29 -0.77 2.13
C ALA A 151 -17.61 -1.05 0.66
N GLY A 152 -18.32 -0.14 -0.03
CA GLY A 152 -18.68 -0.31 -1.44
C GLY A 152 -17.46 -0.15 -2.35
N GLU A 153 -16.67 0.91 -2.15
CA GLU A 153 -15.42 1.09 -2.90
C GLU A 153 -14.38 0.04 -2.53
N ILE A 154 -14.28 -0.37 -1.27
CA ILE A 154 -13.37 -1.44 -0.82
C ILE A 154 -13.72 -2.75 -1.53
N ALA A 155 -14.98 -3.17 -1.54
CA ALA A 155 -15.43 -4.37 -2.24
C ALA A 155 -15.06 -4.35 -3.72
N ARG A 156 -15.31 -3.21 -4.38
CA ARG A 156 -15.02 -3.01 -5.80
C ARG A 156 -13.52 -3.03 -6.12
N LEU A 157 -12.67 -2.53 -5.22
CA LEU A 157 -11.25 -2.32 -5.46
C LEU A 157 -10.35 -3.42 -4.88
N ALA A 158 -10.82 -4.21 -3.91
CA ALA A 158 -10.03 -5.18 -3.15
C ALA A 158 -9.18 -6.09 -4.05
N LEU A 159 -9.83 -6.83 -4.95
CA LEU A 159 -9.14 -7.77 -5.83
C LEU A 159 -8.29 -7.07 -6.91
N PRO A 160 -8.80 -6.09 -7.68
CA PRO A 160 -7.97 -5.41 -8.68
C PRO A 160 -6.71 -4.76 -8.11
N ALA A 161 -6.82 -4.09 -6.96
CA ALA A 161 -5.71 -3.41 -6.30
C ALA A 161 -4.61 -4.39 -5.85
N THR A 162 -5.02 -5.47 -5.19
CA THR A 162 -4.09 -6.47 -4.65
C THR A 162 -3.43 -7.27 -5.77
N GLU A 163 -4.15 -7.58 -6.85
CA GLU A 163 -3.55 -8.19 -8.05
C GLU A 163 -2.57 -7.24 -8.75
N THR A 164 -2.86 -5.94 -8.87
CA THR A 164 -1.92 -4.96 -9.42
C THR A 164 -0.60 -4.96 -8.64
N LEU A 165 -0.66 -4.95 -7.30
CA LEU A 165 0.54 -5.03 -6.45
C LEU A 165 1.31 -6.33 -6.67
N ALA A 166 0.62 -7.47 -6.68
CA ALA A 166 1.25 -8.77 -6.88
C ALA A 166 1.93 -8.88 -8.26
N ARG A 167 1.30 -8.39 -9.34
CA ARG A 167 1.88 -8.34 -10.69
C ARG A 167 3.12 -7.44 -10.76
N ALA A 168 3.17 -6.39 -9.95
CA ALA A 168 4.33 -5.51 -9.81
C ALA A 168 5.45 -6.10 -8.93
N GLY A 169 5.35 -7.37 -8.51
CA GLY A 169 6.33 -8.02 -7.63
C GLY A 169 6.20 -7.62 -6.16
N ARG A 170 5.15 -6.88 -5.78
CA ARG A 170 4.89 -6.41 -4.42
C ARG A 170 3.87 -7.33 -3.71
N ALA A 171 4.13 -8.63 -3.73
CA ALA A 171 3.21 -9.64 -3.19
C ALA A 171 2.96 -9.47 -1.68
N GLU A 172 3.96 -9.05 -0.89
CA GLU A 172 3.77 -8.74 0.54
C GLU A 172 2.81 -7.57 0.76
N ASP A 173 2.92 -6.49 -0.03
CA ASP A 173 1.98 -5.36 0.05
C ASP A 173 0.56 -5.77 -0.36
N ALA A 174 0.44 -6.66 -1.35
CA ALA A 174 -0.85 -7.23 -1.75
C ALA A 174 -1.49 -8.02 -0.60
N LEU A 175 -0.71 -8.81 0.14
CA LEU A 175 -1.19 -9.56 1.31
C LEU A 175 -1.69 -8.64 2.41
N VAL A 176 -0.92 -7.60 2.76
CA VAL A 176 -1.33 -6.61 3.77
C VAL A 176 -2.64 -5.95 3.38
N LEU A 177 -2.74 -5.49 2.13
CA LEU A 177 -3.91 -4.76 1.66
C LEU A 177 -5.14 -5.68 1.53
N ALA A 178 -4.96 -6.94 1.17
CA ALA A 178 -6.02 -7.94 1.14
C ALA A 178 -6.57 -8.22 2.54
N GLU A 179 -5.72 -8.36 3.56
CA GLU A 179 -6.17 -8.56 4.95
C GLU A 179 -6.93 -7.35 5.49
N GLN A 180 -6.50 -6.12 5.16
CA GLN A 180 -7.23 -4.91 5.54
C GLN A 180 -8.60 -4.85 4.86
N ALA A 181 -8.67 -5.14 3.56
CA ALA A 181 -9.93 -5.11 2.81
C ALA A 181 -10.92 -6.21 3.24
N ARG A 182 -10.42 -7.37 3.66
CA ARG A 182 -11.22 -8.54 4.06
C ARG A 182 -12.30 -8.20 5.09
N ALA A 183 -12.03 -7.32 6.05
CA ALA A 183 -12.99 -6.96 7.10
C ALA A 183 -14.28 -6.31 6.58
N TYR A 184 -14.26 -5.79 5.35
CA TYR A 184 -15.35 -5.06 4.71
C TYR A 184 -16.08 -5.89 3.65
N LEU A 185 -15.51 -7.02 3.22
CA LEU A 185 -16.14 -7.90 2.24
C LEU A 185 -17.26 -8.71 2.88
N ARG A 186 -18.50 -8.41 2.46
CA ARG A 186 -19.70 -9.12 2.94
C ARG A 186 -20.20 -10.18 1.97
N ASP A 187 -19.91 -10.03 0.68
CA ASP A 187 -20.24 -11.04 -0.33
C ASP A 187 -19.26 -12.24 -0.20
N PRO A 188 -19.75 -13.45 0.11
CA PRO A 188 -18.92 -14.65 0.13
C PRO A 188 -18.19 -14.90 -1.19
N ALA A 189 -18.77 -14.54 -2.33
CA ALA A 189 -18.14 -14.73 -3.64
C ALA A 189 -16.91 -13.82 -3.81
N GLU A 190 -17.01 -12.55 -3.43
CA GLU A 190 -15.88 -11.61 -3.44
C GLU A 190 -14.79 -12.03 -2.46
N LEU A 191 -15.18 -12.41 -1.24
CA LEU A 191 -14.24 -12.90 -0.23
C LEU A 191 -13.51 -14.17 -0.70
N SER A 192 -14.22 -15.12 -1.30
CA SER A 192 -13.65 -16.34 -1.90
C SER A 192 -12.61 -16.00 -2.96
N ARG A 193 -12.91 -15.07 -3.88
CA ARG A 193 -11.95 -14.63 -4.92
C ARG A 193 -10.70 -14.00 -4.30
N LEU A 194 -10.86 -13.10 -3.33
CA LEU A 194 -9.72 -12.45 -2.67
C LEU A 194 -8.84 -13.47 -1.93
N LEU A 195 -9.43 -14.41 -1.19
CA LEU A 195 -8.71 -15.45 -0.46
C LEU A 195 -7.99 -16.43 -1.41
N ARG A 196 -8.57 -16.75 -2.57
CA ARG A 196 -7.87 -17.54 -3.61
C ARG A 196 -6.64 -16.81 -4.15
N ALA A 197 -6.78 -15.52 -4.42
CA ALA A 197 -5.65 -14.68 -4.85
C ALA A 197 -4.55 -14.63 -3.77
N LYS A 198 -4.94 -14.42 -2.50
CA LYS A 198 -4.06 -14.51 -1.33
C LYS A 198 -3.30 -15.84 -1.27
N THR A 199 -3.99 -16.97 -1.43
CA THR A 199 -3.37 -18.31 -1.45
C THR A 199 -2.29 -18.42 -2.53
N ASN A 200 -2.54 -17.89 -3.72
CA ASN A 200 -1.57 -17.91 -4.81
C ASN A 200 -0.32 -17.07 -4.48
N TRP A 201 -0.51 -15.87 -3.92
CA TRP A 201 0.62 -15.02 -3.52
C TRP A 201 1.45 -15.64 -2.39
N LEU A 202 0.82 -16.23 -1.38
CA LEU A 202 1.52 -16.95 -0.31
C LEU A 202 2.32 -18.14 -0.86
N THR A 203 1.76 -18.86 -1.82
CA THR A 203 2.46 -19.96 -2.50
C THR A 203 3.68 -19.44 -3.27
N ALA A 204 3.55 -18.32 -3.98
CA ALA A 204 4.66 -17.71 -4.72
C ALA A 204 5.77 -17.17 -3.80
N LEU A 205 5.46 -16.90 -2.53
CA LEU A 205 6.41 -16.48 -1.50
C LEU A 205 6.92 -17.65 -0.64
N ASP A 206 6.66 -18.90 -1.04
CA ASP A 206 7.02 -20.12 -0.30
C ASP A 206 6.42 -20.19 1.13
N ARG A 207 5.37 -19.42 1.42
CA ARG A 207 4.65 -19.38 2.71
C ARG A 207 3.56 -20.45 2.76
N TYR A 208 3.97 -21.70 2.54
CA TYR A 208 3.05 -22.84 2.30
C TYR A 208 2.07 -23.13 3.45
N ALA A 209 2.47 -22.92 4.71
CA ALA A 209 1.58 -23.14 5.85
C ALA A 209 0.41 -22.13 5.85
N GLU A 210 0.69 -20.86 5.53
CA GLU A 210 -0.33 -19.82 5.45
C GLU A 210 -1.18 -19.98 4.18
N ALA A 211 -0.57 -20.37 3.06
CA ALA A 211 -1.29 -20.69 1.83
C ALA A 211 -2.31 -21.82 2.07
N MET A 212 -1.92 -22.86 2.81
CA MET A 212 -2.81 -23.96 3.18
C MET A 212 -3.96 -23.48 4.06
N ALA A 213 -3.69 -22.68 5.09
CA ALA A 213 -4.75 -22.11 5.95
C ALA A 213 -5.73 -21.23 5.14
N SER A 214 -5.22 -20.44 4.19
CA SER A 214 -6.04 -19.63 3.29
C SER A 214 -6.88 -20.50 2.34
N ALA A 215 -6.32 -21.58 1.79
CA ALA A 215 -7.04 -22.53 0.95
C ALA A 215 -8.16 -23.28 1.71
N GLU A 216 -7.90 -23.68 2.96
CA GLU A 216 -8.89 -24.28 3.85
C GLU A 216 -10.04 -23.31 4.13
N GLU A 217 -9.74 -22.02 4.31
CA GLU A 217 -10.75 -21.00 4.50
C GLU A 217 -11.64 -20.83 3.27
N VAL A 218 -11.06 -20.75 2.07
CA VAL A 218 -11.81 -20.70 0.79
C VAL A 218 -12.75 -21.89 0.67
N PHE A 219 -12.25 -23.09 0.95
CA PHE A 219 -13.05 -24.32 0.85
C PHE A 219 -14.20 -24.33 1.86
N ARG A 220 -13.94 -23.94 3.12
CA ARG A 220 -14.95 -23.85 4.17
C ARG A 220 -16.02 -22.80 3.89
N LEU A 221 -15.65 -21.68 3.26
CA LEU A 221 -16.57 -20.61 2.90
C LEU A 221 -17.65 -21.09 1.92
N ALA A 222 -17.34 -22.10 1.09
CA ALA A 222 -18.29 -22.73 0.16
C ALA A 222 -19.09 -21.73 -0.69
N ALA A 223 -18.46 -20.61 -1.07
CA ALA A 223 -19.13 -19.52 -1.77
C ALA A 223 -19.77 -19.98 -3.11
N PRO A 224 -20.85 -19.37 -3.59
CA PRO A 224 -21.51 -19.77 -4.84
C PRO A 224 -20.82 -19.19 -6.10
N ASP A 225 -19.50 -18.94 -6.04
CA ASP A 225 -18.73 -18.30 -7.11
C ASP A 225 -18.09 -19.30 -8.10
N GLU A 226 -18.19 -20.59 -7.83
CA GLU A 226 -17.62 -21.67 -8.65
C GLU A 226 -18.32 -23.00 -8.33
N PRO A 227 -18.45 -23.93 -9.30
CA PRO A 227 -18.98 -25.28 -9.06
C PRO A 227 -18.26 -26.01 -7.91
N ALA A 228 -19.03 -26.75 -7.10
CA ALA A 228 -18.53 -27.36 -5.85
C ALA A 228 -17.45 -28.42 -6.09
N ASP A 229 -17.62 -29.19 -7.16
CA ASP A 229 -16.68 -30.18 -7.67
C ASP A 229 -15.36 -29.53 -8.09
N LEU A 230 -15.41 -28.45 -8.88
CA LEU A 230 -14.21 -27.71 -9.29
C LEU A 230 -13.48 -27.12 -8.09
N LYS A 231 -14.20 -26.66 -7.06
CA LYS A 231 -13.61 -26.19 -5.80
C LYS A 231 -12.89 -27.30 -5.06
N ALA A 232 -13.49 -28.49 -4.95
CA ALA A 232 -12.89 -29.64 -4.30
C ALA A 232 -11.59 -30.05 -5.01
N VAL A 233 -11.60 -30.09 -6.35
CA VAL A 233 -10.41 -30.37 -7.16
C VAL A 233 -9.30 -29.35 -6.89
N LYS A 234 -9.58 -28.05 -7.00
CA LYS A 234 -8.58 -26.99 -6.78
C LYS A 234 -8.02 -26.99 -5.37
N TYR A 235 -8.88 -27.17 -4.36
CA TYR A 235 -8.46 -27.28 -2.97
C TYR A 235 -7.54 -28.48 -2.75
N GLY A 236 -7.89 -29.66 -3.26
CA GLY A 236 -7.06 -30.86 -3.13
C GLY A 236 -5.68 -30.69 -3.80
N ILE A 237 -5.63 -30.06 -4.97
CA ILE A 237 -4.35 -29.76 -5.66
C ILE A 237 -3.51 -28.79 -4.84
N VAL A 238 -4.06 -27.64 -4.45
CA VAL A 238 -3.29 -26.58 -3.75
C VAL A 238 -2.83 -27.06 -2.37
N SER A 239 -3.72 -27.70 -1.60
CA SER A 239 -3.36 -28.25 -0.29
C SER A 239 -2.38 -29.42 -0.39
N GLY A 240 -2.46 -30.24 -1.44
CA GLY A 240 -1.49 -31.29 -1.73
C GLY A 240 -0.09 -30.75 -2.02
N ILE A 241 0.02 -29.72 -2.87
CA ILE A 241 1.28 -29.01 -3.16
C ILE A 241 1.87 -28.41 -1.88
N ALA A 242 1.06 -27.72 -1.08
CA ALA A 242 1.51 -27.16 0.19
C ALA A 242 2.03 -28.26 1.15
N CYS A 243 1.33 -29.39 1.26
CA CYS A 243 1.77 -30.53 2.07
C CYS A 243 3.10 -31.11 1.60
N LEU A 244 3.32 -31.24 0.29
CA LEU A 244 4.61 -31.71 -0.26
C LEU A 244 5.75 -30.79 0.14
N ASN A 245 5.58 -29.47 -0.04
CA ASN A 245 6.61 -28.49 0.30
C ASN A 245 6.88 -28.40 1.80
N LEU A 246 5.90 -28.74 2.64
CA LEU A 246 6.06 -28.88 4.09
C LEU A 246 6.59 -30.26 4.53
N GLY A 247 6.95 -31.15 3.59
CA GLY A 247 7.47 -32.49 3.88
C GLY A 247 6.42 -33.53 4.30
N ARG A 248 5.13 -33.20 4.24
CA ARG A 248 3.99 -34.05 4.65
C ARG A 248 3.51 -34.93 3.50
N ARG A 249 4.37 -35.85 3.05
CA ARG A 249 4.15 -36.65 1.83
C ARG A 249 2.87 -37.49 1.84
N GLU A 250 2.57 -38.16 2.95
CA GLU A 250 1.36 -38.99 3.05
C GLU A 250 0.09 -38.15 2.97
N GLU A 251 0.09 -36.98 3.61
CA GLU A 251 -1.06 -36.10 3.56
C GLU A 251 -1.23 -35.50 2.17
N ALA A 252 -0.15 -35.11 1.51
CA ALA A 252 -0.20 -34.68 0.12
C ALA A 252 -0.82 -35.73 -0.80
N ALA A 253 -0.40 -36.99 -0.68
CA ALA A 253 -0.98 -38.09 -1.46
C ALA A 253 -2.49 -38.22 -1.24
N ARG A 254 -2.95 -38.10 0.03
CA ARG A 254 -4.39 -38.08 0.33
C ARG A 254 -5.11 -36.89 -0.32
N ARG A 255 -4.55 -35.68 -0.29
CA ARG A 255 -5.16 -34.50 -0.92
C ARG A 255 -5.27 -34.63 -2.44
N PHE A 256 -4.25 -35.20 -3.10
CA PHE A 256 -4.28 -35.43 -4.53
C PHE A 256 -5.28 -36.53 -4.92
N ALA A 257 -5.39 -37.61 -4.14
CA ALA A 257 -6.39 -38.65 -4.37
C ALA A 257 -7.81 -38.07 -4.30
N GLN A 258 -8.10 -37.25 -3.28
CA GLN A 258 -9.39 -36.54 -3.17
C GLN A 258 -9.68 -35.62 -4.36
N ALA A 259 -8.66 -34.93 -4.89
CA ALA A 259 -8.82 -34.11 -6.08
C ALA A 259 -9.15 -34.94 -7.34
N LEU A 260 -8.56 -36.12 -7.47
CA LEU A 260 -8.84 -37.03 -8.59
C LEU A 260 -10.24 -37.64 -8.50
N GLU A 261 -10.68 -38.04 -7.30
CA GLU A 261 -12.04 -38.52 -7.04
C GLU A 261 -13.07 -37.45 -7.43
N ALA A 262 -12.89 -36.22 -6.93
CA ALA A 262 -13.79 -35.11 -7.25
C ALA A 262 -13.81 -34.77 -8.75
N ALA A 263 -12.70 -34.91 -9.47
CA ALA A 263 -12.65 -34.70 -10.91
C ALA A 263 -13.31 -35.84 -11.71
N GLY A 264 -13.28 -37.07 -11.18
CA GLY A 264 -13.92 -38.23 -11.78
C GLY A 264 -15.45 -38.22 -11.67
N ASP A 265 -15.98 -37.62 -10.60
CA ASP A 265 -17.42 -37.44 -10.38
C ASP A 265 -18.03 -36.28 -11.21
N SER A 266 -17.18 -35.45 -11.84
CA SER A 266 -17.57 -34.31 -12.69
C SER A 266 -17.68 -34.61 -14.19
N ALA A 267 -17.30 -35.81 -14.63
CA ALA A 267 -17.24 -36.23 -16.04
C ALA A 267 -18.50 -36.95 -16.50
#